data_AF-A0A8S1L015-F1
#
_entry.id   AF-A0A8S1L015-F1
#
_cell.length_a   1.000
_cell.length_b   1.000
_cell.length_c   1.000
_cell.angle_alpha   90.00
_cell.angle_beta   90.00
_cell.angle_gamma   90.00
#
_symmetry.space_group_name_H-M   'P 1'
#
loop_
_entity.id
_entity.type
_entity.pdbx_description
1 polymer ?
#
loop_
_entity_poly.entity_id
_entity_poly.type
_entity_poly.pdbx_seq_one_letter_code
_entity_poly.pdbx_strand_id
1 'polypeptide(L)'
;MEFQCCQCQIEFNQASHSPFVLPSCGHSVCYQCVHQYISGDQTLKCNEDGIECNVHRDQKCFPQNQSILTMLKKAQQSSRQYLPTFNTPDDQQITNSTKDVAQYYSEKSTSQFTFTEAIPKTSICQLHQKELELICQEDGQCICVNCALFGPHKFHNYLPIDQFWKQIEFTVNEISCLYKQIQTERNNKEQLQQLLQLGFNQQQCCIKSKIELYFNDLNKQIEEIKNQTLQKINQAYENSQEIILNKIDFEFSQLQGEADQWLNQASYQLSQLVDESQQSKFRKFDQIIINSGQTILKQFNLIKESITILIDSTQKSHEIQVPIQVISNYISQLMGLNNKKLEVGKQDSLLPISSNLSDKNILNEQSDYLLDDKQPQNEIIKIPEKKPLQIEIVRGKRNSEVFSQQPTQPASPAFDISKQINFNSVQSQHTRLKERCATLSNSEMIDTSLIQKSSKFSNSNQNSNQKQHKRFTNNQKMNEKLSNTLTIIHQDKNEIVDLSQIDFNDQIIQILGEYLKGTQNIKVLKLSKCLLVDELFHKLLLNLQESKIHTFHLQQNLLTEKCLDFILVLLKQNPQTQLRLFYLNQNSLIASKAKKKIDELKKYGVQISI
;
A
#
# COMPACT_ATOMS: atom_id res chain seq x y z
N MET A 1 17.59 -38.38 17.88
CA MET A 1 16.91 -39.70 17.96
C MET A 1 17.46 -40.59 16.86
N GLU A 2 18.76 -40.91 16.84
CA GLU A 2 19.38 -41.53 15.64
C GLU A 2 19.87 -42.98 15.82
N PHE A 3 19.78 -43.56 17.03
CA PHE A 3 20.26 -44.93 17.26
C PHE A 3 19.33 -45.76 18.15
N GLN A 4 18.02 -45.69 17.91
CA GLN A 4 17.03 -46.49 18.66
C GLN A 4 16.36 -47.52 17.75
N CYS A 5 16.00 -48.66 18.34
CA CYS A 5 15.26 -49.71 17.68
C CYS A 5 13.84 -49.25 17.34
N CYS A 6 13.41 -49.36 16.09
CA CYS A 6 12.06 -48.97 15.68
C CYS A 6 10.96 -49.77 16.41
N GLN A 7 11.27 -50.95 16.97
CA GLN A 7 10.31 -51.82 17.66
C GLN A 7 10.20 -51.53 19.16
N CYS A 8 11.31 -51.58 19.89
CA CYS A 8 11.32 -51.43 21.35
C CYS A 8 11.76 -50.04 21.83
N GLN A 9 12.18 -49.15 20.92
CA GLN A 9 12.69 -47.80 21.19
C GLN A 9 13.94 -47.76 22.10
N ILE A 10 14.59 -48.91 22.30
CA ILE A 10 15.84 -49.04 23.07
C ILE A 10 17.03 -48.72 22.17
N GLU A 11 18.04 -48.05 22.72
CA GLU A 11 19.28 -47.72 22.02
C GLU A 11 20.07 -48.96 21.57
N PHE A 12 20.64 -48.89 20.38
CA PHE A 12 21.46 -49.97 19.83
C PHE A 12 22.78 -50.12 20.60
N ASN A 13 23.20 -51.36 20.79
CA ASN A 13 24.48 -51.70 21.41
C ASN A 13 25.09 -52.94 20.75
N GLN A 14 26.37 -53.22 21.02
CA GLN A 14 27.08 -54.34 20.38
C GLN A 14 26.75 -55.72 20.98
N ALA A 15 26.05 -55.79 22.11
CA ALA A 15 25.89 -57.03 22.88
C ALA A 15 24.50 -57.66 22.72
N SER A 16 23.44 -56.97 23.16
CA SER A 16 22.06 -57.49 23.18
C SER A 16 21.13 -56.78 22.19
N HIS A 17 21.44 -55.53 21.84
CA HIS A 17 20.64 -54.68 20.95
C HIS A 17 21.44 -54.33 19.68
N SER A 18 22.05 -55.34 19.05
CA SER A 18 22.76 -55.13 17.78
C SER A 18 21.77 -54.71 16.69
N PRO A 19 22.07 -53.69 15.86
CA PRO A 19 21.15 -53.19 14.86
C PRO A 19 21.12 -54.09 13.60
N PHE A 20 19.92 -54.45 13.19
CA PHE A 20 19.59 -55.19 11.97
C PHE A 20 18.66 -54.32 11.10
N VAL A 21 18.60 -54.59 9.80
CA VAL A 21 17.76 -53.85 8.86
C VAL A 21 16.52 -54.69 8.52
N LEU A 22 15.35 -54.07 8.57
CA LEU A 22 14.10 -54.67 8.08
C LEU A 22 14.09 -54.69 6.55
N PRO A 23 14.01 -55.84 5.88
CA PRO A 23 14.05 -55.91 4.41
C PRO A 23 12.85 -55.25 3.73
N SER A 24 11.72 -55.15 4.42
CA SER A 24 10.47 -54.59 3.88
C SER A 24 10.47 -53.06 3.78
N CYS A 25 11.25 -52.37 4.61
CA CYS A 25 11.21 -50.90 4.69
C CYS A 25 12.55 -50.20 4.94
N GLY A 26 13.63 -50.94 5.23
CA GLY A 26 14.96 -50.37 5.44
C GLY A 26 15.21 -49.77 6.83
N HIS A 27 14.21 -49.70 7.71
CA HIS A 27 14.37 -49.24 9.09
C HIS A 27 15.18 -50.22 9.95
N SER A 28 15.81 -49.70 11.01
CA SER A 28 16.68 -50.50 11.88
C SER A 28 15.93 -51.07 13.10
N VAL A 29 16.10 -52.36 13.35
CA VAL A 29 15.50 -53.13 14.44
C VAL A 29 16.58 -53.85 15.23
N CYS A 30 16.42 -54.05 16.54
CA CYS A 30 17.45 -54.70 17.35
C CYS A 30 17.38 -56.23 17.22
N TYR A 31 18.51 -56.89 17.45
CA TYR A 31 18.63 -58.35 17.44
C TYR A 31 17.56 -59.05 18.29
N GLN A 32 17.27 -58.51 19.48
CA GLN A 32 16.32 -59.13 20.40
C GLN A 32 14.89 -59.14 19.85
N CYS A 33 14.47 -58.06 19.17
CA CYS A 33 13.17 -58.00 18.50
C CYS A 33 13.13 -58.92 17.26
N VAL A 34 14.23 -59.03 16.51
CA VAL A 34 14.34 -60.00 15.40
C VAL A 34 14.28 -61.43 15.92
N HIS A 35 14.95 -61.73 17.03
CA HIS A 35 14.95 -63.05 17.64
C HIS A 35 13.55 -63.43 18.15
N GLN A 36 12.82 -62.52 18.79
CA GLN A 36 11.42 -62.74 19.20
C GLN A 36 10.51 -63.04 18.00
N TYR A 37 10.74 -62.37 16.87
CA TYR A 37 10.05 -62.70 15.62
C TYR A 37 10.46 -64.08 15.10
N ILE A 38 11.74 -64.44 15.09
CA ILE A 38 12.18 -65.75 14.60
C ILE A 38 11.66 -66.90 15.48
N SER A 39 11.61 -66.72 16.80
CA SER A 39 11.12 -67.71 17.76
C SER A 39 9.62 -67.98 17.69
N GLY A 40 8.85 -67.20 16.91
CA GLY A 40 7.42 -67.42 16.70
C GLY A 40 6.50 -66.64 17.63
N ASP A 41 7.06 -65.89 18.59
CA ASP A 41 6.28 -65.28 19.67
C ASP A 41 5.49 -64.03 19.23
N GLN A 42 5.94 -63.33 18.17
CA GLN A 42 5.32 -62.08 17.71
C GLN A 42 5.38 -61.92 16.18
N THR A 43 4.48 -61.08 15.65
CA THR A 43 4.57 -60.51 14.29
C THR A 43 5.43 -59.24 14.34
N LEU A 44 6.28 -59.04 13.32
CA LEU A 44 7.18 -57.89 13.25
C LEU A 44 6.59 -56.84 12.32
N LYS A 45 6.19 -55.70 12.87
CA LYS A 45 5.65 -54.55 12.15
C LYS A 45 6.49 -53.33 12.51
N CYS A 46 7.00 -52.61 11.52
CA CYS A 46 7.78 -51.42 11.80
C CYS A 46 6.86 -50.32 12.37
N ASN A 47 7.22 -49.75 13.53
CA ASN A 47 6.41 -48.70 14.15
C ASN A 47 6.59 -47.32 13.51
N GLU A 48 7.59 -47.15 12.63
CA GLU A 48 7.85 -45.86 11.98
C GLU A 48 6.95 -45.66 10.75
N ASP A 49 6.72 -46.70 9.96
CA ASP A 49 5.93 -46.65 8.73
C ASP A 49 4.71 -47.60 8.70
N GLY A 50 4.58 -48.46 9.71
CA GLY A 50 3.48 -49.42 9.81
C GLY A 50 3.56 -50.60 8.84
N ILE A 51 4.69 -50.86 8.20
CA ILE A 51 4.84 -51.97 7.26
C ILE A 51 5.10 -53.28 8.00
N GLU A 52 4.33 -54.32 7.66
CA GLU A 52 4.52 -55.67 8.21
C GLU A 52 5.67 -56.40 7.50
N CYS A 53 6.54 -56.99 8.30
CA CYS A 53 7.70 -57.73 7.85
C CYS A 53 7.29 -59.17 7.51
N ASN A 54 7.14 -59.45 6.22
CA ASN A 54 6.74 -60.76 5.68
C ASN A 54 7.93 -61.50 5.06
N VAL A 55 9.02 -61.66 5.81
CA VAL A 55 10.21 -62.39 5.37
C VAL A 55 10.29 -63.72 6.13
N HIS A 56 10.95 -64.73 5.54
CA HIS A 56 11.16 -66.00 6.22
C HIS A 56 11.78 -65.80 7.60
N ARG A 57 11.32 -66.57 8.60
CA ARG A 57 11.82 -66.56 9.99
C ARG A 57 13.20 -67.23 10.09
N ASP A 58 14.15 -66.77 9.29
CA ASP A 58 15.58 -67.12 9.34
C ASP A 58 16.37 -65.84 9.65
N GLN A 59 17.35 -65.95 10.53
CA GLN A 59 18.25 -64.85 10.88
C GLN A 59 18.99 -64.29 9.66
N LYS A 60 19.25 -65.13 8.65
CA LYS A 60 19.92 -64.72 7.39
C LYS A 60 19.12 -63.69 6.60
N CYS A 61 17.80 -63.63 6.78
CA CYS A 61 16.93 -62.68 6.10
C CYS A 61 17.06 -61.25 6.66
N PHE A 62 17.75 -61.06 7.78
CA PHE A 62 17.94 -59.77 8.41
C PHE A 62 19.44 -59.41 8.34
N PRO A 63 19.86 -58.50 7.44
CA PRO A 63 21.24 -58.06 7.40
C PRO A 63 21.56 -57.13 8.57
N GLN A 64 22.76 -57.24 9.13
CA GLN A 64 23.24 -56.32 10.17
C GLN A 64 23.51 -54.92 9.60
N ASN A 65 23.12 -53.89 10.33
CA ASN A 65 23.41 -52.51 9.96
C ASN A 65 24.85 -52.14 10.38
N GLN A 66 25.81 -52.41 9.48
CA GLN A 66 27.24 -52.16 9.71
C GLN A 66 27.56 -50.67 9.93
N SER A 67 26.77 -49.76 9.37
CA SER A 67 26.94 -48.32 9.54
C SER A 67 26.72 -47.91 11.00
N ILE A 68 25.61 -48.36 11.61
CA ILE A 68 25.33 -48.09 13.03
C ILE A 68 26.36 -48.77 13.93
N LEU A 69 26.75 -50.03 13.64
CA LEU A 69 27.79 -50.72 14.40
C LEU A 69 29.14 -49.99 14.37
N THR A 70 29.51 -49.42 13.24
CA THR A 70 30.75 -48.64 13.09
C THR A 70 30.68 -47.33 13.87
N MET A 71 29.53 -46.64 13.86
CA MET A 71 29.29 -45.44 14.66
C MET A 71 29.35 -45.75 16.17
N LEU A 72 28.76 -46.86 16.62
CA LEU A 72 28.81 -47.31 18.02
C LEU A 72 30.25 -47.63 18.47
N LYS A 73 31.07 -48.24 17.60
CA LYS A 73 32.50 -48.49 17.88
C LYS A 73 33.30 -47.20 18.00
N LYS A 74 33.07 -46.23 17.10
CA LYS A 74 33.72 -44.92 17.15
C LYS A 74 33.34 -44.14 18.40
N ALA A 75 32.06 -44.14 18.77
CA ALA A 75 31.56 -43.50 19.99
C ALA A 75 32.24 -44.06 21.26
N GLN A 76 32.41 -45.38 21.35
CA GLN A 76 33.10 -46.02 22.49
C GLN A 76 34.61 -45.72 22.55
N GLN A 77 35.26 -45.48 21.42
CA GLN A 77 36.67 -45.10 21.36
C GLN A 77 36.91 -43.66 21.83
N SER A 78 36.01 -42.73 21.49
CA SER A 78 36.03 -41.35 21.99
C SER A 78 35.80 -41.24 23.50
N SER A 79 35.06 -42.17 24.12
CA SER A 79 34.78 -42.13 25.57
C SER A 79 35.90 -42.67 26.46
N ARG A 80 36.95 -43.30 25.91
CA ARG A 80 38.06 -43.88 26.70
C ARG A 80 39.25 -42.92 26.94
N GLN A 81 39.20 -41.68 26.44
CA GLN A 81 40.33 -40.74 26.54
C GLN A 81 40.27 -39.71 27.69
N TYR A 82 39.27 -39.76 28.59
CA TYR A 82 39.21 -38.84 29.73
C TYR A 82 39.27 -39.59 31.08
N LEU A 83 40.39 -39.39 31.79
CA LEU A 83 40.56 -39.72 33.21
C LEU A 83 39.86 -38.66 34.10
N PRO A 84 39.40 -39.02 35.31
CA PRO A 84 38.57 -38.15 36.14
C PRO A 84 39.43 -37.26 37.05
N THR A 85 39.07 -35.98 37.17
CA THR A 85 39.55 -35.10 38.25
C THR A 85 38.35 -34.51 39.00
N PHE A 86 38.33 -34.87 40.29
CA PHE A 86 37.72 -34.30 41.49
C PHE A 86 36.45 -33.42 41.44
N ASN A 87 35.55 -33.81 42.35
CA ASN A 87 34.38 -33.09 42.88
C ASN A 87 34.70 -31.68 43.39
N THR A 88 33.77 -30.74 43.25
CA THR A 88 32.95 -30.19 44.37
C THR A 88 31.84 -29.26 43.86
N PRO A 89 30.78 -29.03 44.67
CA PRO A 89 29.48 -28.54 44.22
C PRO A 89 29.30 -27.04 44.48
N ASP A 90 28.48 -26.37 43.67
CA ASP A 90 27.31 -25.64 44.17
C ASP A 90 26.58 -24.89 43.05
N ASP A 91 25.26 -25.10 43.07
CA ASP A 91 24.16 -24.16 42.81
C ASP A 91 23.76 -23.63 41.42
N GLN A 92 22.42 -23.74 41.25
CA GLN A 92 21.46 -22.86 40.57
C GLN A 92 21.09 -23.10 39.10
N GLN A 93 20.03 -23.92 39.00
CA GLN A 93 18.75 -23.67 38.32
C GLN A 93 18.51 -22.33 37.56
N ILE A 94 17.70 -22.48 36.49
CA ILE A 94 16.84 -21.50 35.76
C ILE A 94 17.35 -21.09 34.36
N THR A 95 16.93 -21.93 33.42
CA THR A 95 16.17 -21.67 32.18
C THR A 95 16.36 -20.37 31.38
N ASN A 96 16.41 -20.64 30.06
CA ASN A 96 15.98 -19.82 28.93
C ASN A 96 16.90 -18.67 28.49
N SER A 97 17.62 -18.91 27.39
CA SER A 97 17.79 -17.86 26.39
C SER A 97 17.75 -18.42 24.97
N THR A 98 17.02 -17.68 24.16
CA THR A 98 16.84 -17.82 22.72
C THR A 98 17.95 -17.07 21.99
N LYS A 99 18.16 -17.45 20.73
CA LYS A 99 18.91 -16.75 19.66
C LYS A 99 20.43 -16.91 19.71
N ASP A 100 20.95 -17.66 18.74
CA ASP A 100 21.71 -17.08 17.62
C ASP A 100 22.06 -18.19 16.62
N VAL A 101 21.42 -18.18 15.44
CA VAL A 101 21.83 -19.01 14.29
C VAL A 101 22.17 -18.06 13.15
N ALA A 102 23.40 -17.59 13.17
CA ALA A 102 24.03 -16.90 12.06
C ALA A 102 25.53 -17.20 12.06
N GLN A 103 25.90 -18.42 11.67
CA GLN A 103 27.21 -18.73 11.07
C GLN A 103 27.21 -20.17 10.58
N TYR A 104 27.98 -20.43 9.52
CA TYR A 104 28.13 -21.69 8.78
C TYR A 104 27.20 -21.92 7.58
N TYR A 105 27.38 -21.10 6.55
CA TYR A 105 27.35 -21.59 5.16
C TYR A 105 28.61 -21.16 4.46
N SER A 106 29.64 -22.00 4.50
CA SER A 106 30.74 -22.01 3.54
C SER A 106 31.47 -23.34 3.65
N GLU A 107 30.90 -24.38 3.04
CA GLU A 107 31.68 -25.54 2.63
C GLU A 107 31.15 -26.02 1.28
N LYS A 108 31.77 -25.48 0.21
CA LYS A 108 31.87 -26.16 -1.09
C LYS A 108 32.77 -27.37 -0.86
N SER A 109 32.16 -28.47 -0.45
CA SER A 109 32.79 -29.78 -0.48
C SER A 109 32.15 -30.54 -1.60
N THR A 110 32.76 -30.45 -2.78
CA THR A 110 32.64 -31.46 -3.83
C THR A 110 33.22 -32.76 -3.27
N SER A 111 32.46 -33.45 -2.43
CA SER A 111 32.79 -34.81 -2.00
C SER A 111 32.52 -35.73 -3.19
N GLN A 112 33.57 -35.93 -3.99
CA GLN A 112 33.73 -37.18 -4.71
C GLN A 112 33.60 -38.29 -3.68
N PHE A 113 32.46 -38.98 -3.68
CA PHE A 113 32.30 -40.26 -2.99
C PHE A 113 33.18 -41.27 -3.71
N THR A 114 34.48 -41.27 -3.42
CA THR A 114 35.31 -42.44 -3.67
C THR A 114 34.92 -43.50 -2.65
N PHE A 115 34.16 -44.50 -3.09
CA PHE A 115 34.11 -45.81 -2.43
C PHE A 115 35.53 -46.40 -2.48
N THR A 116 36.37 -46.01 -1.54
CA THR A 116 37.58 -46.74 -1.17
C THR A 116 37.30 -47.48 0.13
N GLU A 117 36.32 -48.39 0.10
CA GLU A 117 36.47 -49.62 0.84
C GLU A 117 37.14 -50.60 -0.10
N ALA A 118 38.43 -50.83 0.14
CA ALA A 118 39.17 -51.88 -0.51
C ALA A 118 38.55 -53.23 -0.11
N ILE A 119 37.58 -53.69 -0.91
CA ILE A 119 37.27 -55.11 -1.00
C ILE A 119 38.57 -55.80 -1.40
N PRO A 120 39.02 -56.86 -0.69
CA PRO A 120 40.25 -57.54 -1.02
C PRO A 120 40.18 -58.00 -2.48
N LYS A 121 40.97 -57.35 -3.34
CA LYS A 121 41.24 -57.80 -4.70
C LYS A 121 42.02 -59.11 -4.58
N THR A 122 41.28 -60.20 -4.36
CA THR A 122 41.59 -61.64 -4.51
C THR A 122 40.74 -62.42 -3.50
N SER A 123 39.42 -62.35 -3.60
CA SER A 123 38.59 -63.39 -2.99
C SER A 123 38.68 -64.61 -3.90
N ILE A 124 39.43 -65.60 -3.43
CA ILE A 124 39.52 -66.90 -4.08
C ILE A 124 38.28 -67.71 -3.65
N CYS A 125 37.64 -68.39 -4.59
CA CYS A 125 36.52 -69.29 -4.31
C CYS A 125 36.96 -70.40 -3.36
N GLN A 126 36.30 -70.50 -2.20
CA GLN A 126 36.66 -71.50 -1.19
C GLN A 126 36.49 -72.95 -1.66
N LEU A 127 35.59 -73.21 -2.61
CA LEU A 127 35.32 -74.54 -3.16
C LEU A 127 36.32 -74.96 -4.24
N HIS A 128 36.74 -74.00 -5.08
CA HIS A 128 37.49 -74.30 -6.31
C HIS A 128 38.88 -73.69 -6.36
N GLN A 129 39.24 -72.89 -5.36
CA GLN A 129 40.52 -72.17 -5.27
C GLN A 129 40.84 -71.33 -6.53
N LYS A 130 39.80 -70.77 -7.16
CA LYS A 130 39.87 -69.89 -8.36
C LYS A 130 39.32 -68.50 -8.07
N GLU A 131 39.73 -67.50 -8.83
CA GLU A 131 39.27 -66.12 -8.67
C GLU A 131 37.75 -65.99 -8.85
N LEU A 132 37.13 -65.16 -8.02
CA LEU A 132 35.73 -64.77 -8.15
C LEU A 132 35.62 -63.63 -9.16
N GLU A 133 35.14 -63.95 -10.36
CA GLU A 133 35.08 -63.02 -11.51
C GLU A 133 33.63 -62.74 -11.98
N LEU A 134 32.67 -63.52 -11.49
CA LEU A 134 31.26 -63.47 -11.87
C LEU A 134 30.39 -63.14 -10.65
N ILE A 135 29.24 -62.54 -10.86
CA ILE A 135 28.20 -62.31 -9.84
C ILE A 135 26.97 -63.08 -10.26
N CYS A 136 26.52 -63.99 -9.41
CA CYS A 136 25.25 -64.67 -9.57
C CYS A 136 24.12 -63.67 -9.30
N GLN A 137 23.21 -63.47 -10.25
CA GLN A 137 22.13 -62.50 -10.12
C GLN A 137 21.05 -62.96 -9.14
N GLU A 138 20.77 -64.25 -9.09
CA GLU A 138 19.78 -64.86 -8.21
C GLU A 138 20.24 -64.90 -6.75
N ASP A 139 21.52 -65.20 -6.52
CA ASP A 139 22.08 -65.35 -5.16
C ASP A 139 22.78 -64.08 -4.66
N GLY A 140 22.99 -63.08 -5.51
CA GLY A 140 23.62 -61.80 -5.15
C GLY A 140 25.06 -61.91 -4.66
N GLN A 141 25.79 -62.95 -5.04
CA GLN A 141 27.15 -63.24 -4.55
C GLN A 141 28.17 -63.41 -5.68
N CYS A 142 29.42 -63.07 -5.38
CA CYS A 142 30.53 -63.31 -6.29
C CYS A 142 30.88 -64.79 -6.34
N ILE A 143 30.96 -65.35 -7.55
CA ILE A 143 31.24 -66.77 -7.83
C ILE A 143 32.42 -66.88 -8.81
N CYS A 144 33.12 -68.01 -8.81
CA CYS A 144 34.12 -68.31 -9.84
C CYS A 144 33.46 -69.03 -11.03
N VAL A 145 34.15 -69.09 -12.17
CA VAL A 145 33.66 -69.75 -13.39
C VAL A 145 33.27 -71.22 -13.15
N ASN A 146 33.99 -71.94 -12.28
CA ASN A 146 33.67 -73.34 -11.97
C ASN A 146 32.35 -73.46 -11.18
N CYS A 147 32.08 -72.53 -10.25
CA CYS A 147 30.82 -72.47 -9.53
C CYS A 147 29.63 -72.25 -10.48
N ALA A 148 29.84 -71.42 -11.51
CA ALA A 148 28.84 -71.06 -12.51
C ALA A 148 28.57 -72.18 -13.54
N LEU A 149 29.54 -73.04 -13.85
CA LEU A 149 29.40 -74.07 -14.89
C LEU A 149 29.10 -75.47 -14.35
N PHE A 150 29.71 -75.82 -13.21
CA PHE A 150 29.69 -77.18 -12.66
C PHE A 150 29.25 -77.23 -11.20
N GLY A 151 29.22 -76.08 -10.53
CA GLY A 151 28.86 -75.96 -9.13
C GLY A 151 27.37 -75.67 -8.92
N PRO A 152 27.01 -75.19 -7.72
CA PRO A 152 25.62 -74.97 -7.33
C PRO A 152 24.90 -73.89 -8.15
N HIS A 153 25.62 -73.07 -8.93
CA HIS A 153 25.07 -71.96 -9.72
C HIS A 153 24.92 -72.28 -11.21
N LYS A 154 24.98 -73.57 -11.59
CA LYS A 154 24.95 -74.03 -13.00
C LYS A 154 23.76 -73.52 -13.82
N PHE A 155 22.64 -73.25 -13.16
CA PHE A 155 21.38 -72.84 -13.80
C PHE A 155 20.95 -71.43 -13.43
N HIS A 156 21.85 -70.66 -12.83
CA HIS A 156 21.62 -69.27 -12.44
C HIS A 156 22.19 -68.35 -13.52
N ASN A 157 21.64 -67.15 -13.63
CA ASN A 157 22.18 -66.09 -14.45
C ASN A 157 23.35 -65.42 -13.72
N TYR A 158 24.41 -65.16 -14.45
CA TYR A 158 25.58 -64.51 -13.88
C TYR A 158 26.13 -63.47 -14.84
N LEU A 159 26.67 -62.40 -14.26
CA LEU A 159 27.32 -61.33 -14.99
C LEU A 159 28.79 -61.23 -14.57
N PRO A 160 29.70 -60.85 -15.48
CA PRO A 160 31.02 -60.40 -15.09
C PRO A 160 30.94 -59.25 -14.09
N ILE A 161 31.80 -59.27 -13.08
CA ILE A 161 31.86 -58.24 -12.03
C ILE A 161 31.91 -56.83 -12.64
N ASP A 162 32.71 -56.63 -13.69
CA ASP A 162 32.85 -55.34 -14.37
C ASP A 162 31.54 -54.84 -15.00
N GLN A 163 30.71 -55.74 -15.53
CA GLN A 163 29.42 -55.36 -16.12
C GLN A 163 28.40 -55.00 -15.03
N PHE A 164 28.42 -55.74 -13.93
CA PHE A 164 27.56 -55.44 -12.77
C PHE A 164 27.92 -54.10 -12.13
N TRP A 165 29.20 -53.77 -11.98
CA TRP A 165 29.63 -52.46 -11.49
C TRP A 165 29.18 -51.31 -12.39
N LYS A 166 29.26 -51.48 -13.71
CA LYS A 166 28.74 -50.50 -14.65
C LYS A 166 27.23 -50.30 -14.51
N GLN A 167 26.48 -51.38 -14.25
CA GLN A 167 25.03 -51.28 -13.97
C GLN A 167 24.75 -50.56 -12.66
N ILE A 168 25.51 -50.83 -11.60
CA ILE A 168 25.40 -50.10 -10.32
C ILE A 168 25.73 -48.63 -10.53
N GLU A 169 26.84 -48.30 -11.18
CA GLU A 169 27.26 -46.93 -11.43
C GLU A 169 26.20 -46.16 -12.23
N PHE A 170 25.65 -46.79 -13.26
CA PHE A 170 24.54 -46.23 -14.03
C PHE A 170 23.32 -45.95 -13.15
N THR A 171 22.89 -46.93 -12.36
CA THR A 171 21.71 -46.82 -11.48
C THR A 171 21.90 -45.72 -10.42
N VAL A 172 23.09 -45.62 -9.83
CA VAL A 172 23.45 -44.56 -8.86
C VAL A 172 23.38 -43.18 -9.51
N ASN A 173 23.85 -43.05 -10.75
CA ASN A 173 23.76 -41.80 -11.50
C ASN A 173 22.31 -41.41 -11.81
N GLU A 174 21.44 -42.36 -12.17
CA GLU A 174 20.01 -42.11 -12.37
C GLU A 174 19.33 -41.63 -11.07
N ILE A 175 19.60 -42.30 -9.95
CA ILE A 175 19.08 -41.91 -8.63
C ILE A 175 19.58 -40.51 -8.24
N SER A 176 20.84 -40.19 -8.49
CA SER A 176 21.40 -38.86 -8.23
C SER A 176 20.71 -37.77 -9.07
N CYS A 177 20.37 -38.08 -10.33
CA CYS A 177 19.62 -37.17 -11.20
C CYS A 177 18.21 -36.90 -10.64
N LEU A 178 17.49 -37.96 -10.26
CA LEU A 178 16.17 -37.86 -9.64
C LEU A 178 16.19 -37.03 -8.36
N TYR A 179 17.19 -37.24 -7.50
CA TYR A 179 17.34 -36.46 -6.26
C TYR A 179 17.50 -34.95 -6.52
N LYS A 180 18.31 -34.57 -7.51
CA LYS A 180 18.47 -33.16 -7.93
C LYS A 180 17.18 -32.57 -8.46
N GLN A 181 16.41 -33.35 -9.23
CA GLN A 181 15.12 -32.91 -9.76
C GLN A 181 14.12 -32.66 -8.61
N ILE A 182 14.03 -33.57 -7.64
CA ILE A 182 13.17 -33.42 -6.45
C ILE A 182 13.56 -32.18 -5.65
N GLN A 183 14.86 -31.91 -5.44
CA GLN A 183 15.30 -30.69 -4.76
C GLN A 183 14.89 -29.42 -5.51
N THR A 184 14.98 -29.44 -6.84
CA THR A 184 14.62 -28.28 -7.68
C THR A 184 13.12 -27.99 -7.56
N GLU A 185 12.28 -29.01 -7.65
CA GLU A 185 10.82 -28.87 -7.48
C GLU A 185 10.43 -28.38 -6.08
N ARG A 186 11.15 -28.83 -5.04
CA ARG A 186 10.93 -28.34 -3.67
C ARG A 186 11.22 -26.84 -3.55
N ASN A 187 12.33 -26.38 -4.12
CA ASN A 187 12.67 -24.95 -4.13
C ASN A 187 11.66 -24.12 -4.93
N ASN A 188 11.18 -24.65 -6.07
CA ASN A 188 10.14 -23.98 -6.87
C ASN A 188 8.83 -23.81 -6.08
N LYS A 189 8.43 -24.82 -5.30
CA LYS A 189 7.25 -24.73 -4.42
C LYS A 189 7.38 -23.62 -3.38
N GLU A 190 8.53 -23.52 -2.72
CA GLU A 190 8.77 -22.47 -1.71
C GLU A 190 8.76 -21.07 -2.35
N GLN A 191 9.35 -20.91 -3.53
CA GLN A 191 9.29 -19.66 -4.29
C GLN A 191 7.85 -19.30 -4.69
N LEU A 192 7.05 -20.27 -5.16
CA LEU A 192 5.66 -20.05 -5.52
C LEU A 192 4.83 -19.61 -4.30
N GLN A 193 5.05 -20.22 -3.13
CA GLN A 193 4.39 -19.81 -1.89
C GLN A 193 4.73 -18.36 -1.51
N GLN A 194 5.99 -17.95 -1.63
CA GLN A 194 6.41 -16.57 -1.37
C GLN A 194 5.76 -15.58 -2.36
N LEU A 195 5.72 -15.93 -3.65
CA LEU A 195 5.09 -15.09 -4.68
C LEU A 195 3.58 -14.92 -4.44
N LEU A 196 2.88 -16.00 -4.09
CA LEU A 196 1.45 -15.94 -3.74
C LEU A 196 1.22 -15.05 -2.53
N GLN A 197 2.02 -15.20 -1.48
CA GLN A 197 1.87 -14.39 -0.27
C GLN A 197 2.15 -12.89 -0.52
N LEU A 198 3.16 -12.57 -1.34
CA LEU A 198 3.42 -11.20 -1.79
C LEU A 198 2.24 -10.64 -2.59
N GLY A 199 1.68 -11.42 -3.52
CA GLY A 199 0.52 -11.01 -4.33
C GLY A 199 -0.72 -10.71 -3.48
N PHE A 200 -1.05 -11.59 -2.52
CA PHE A 200 -2.17 -11.37 -1.61
C PHE A 200 -1.97 -10.14 -0.72
N ASN A 201 -0.77 -9.97 -0.15
CA ASN A 201 -0.44 -8.80 0.67
C ASN A 201 -0.56 -7.50 -0.12
N GLN A 202 -0.08 -7.49 -1.37
CA GLN A 202 -0.19 -6.32 -2.25
C GLN A 202 -1.64 -5.99 -2.57
N GLN A 203 -2.47 -6.99 -2.88
CA GLN A 203 -3.89 -6.80 -3.15
C GLN A 203 -4.62 -6.26 -1.91
N GLN A 204 -4.32 -6.79 -0.73
CA GLN A 204 -4.89 -6.32 0.53
C GLN A 204 -4.52 -4.86 0.81
N CYS A 205 -3.26 -4.48 0.61
CA CYS A 205 -2.81 -3.10 0.72
C CYS A 205 -3.55 -2.18 -0.26
N CYS A 206 -3.70 -2.59 -1.53
CA CYS A 206 -4.40 -1.80 -2.54
C CYS A 206 -5.87 -1.56 -2.17
N ILE A 207 -6.59 -2.61 -1.74
CA ILE A 207 -7.99 -2.50 -1.30
C ILE A 207 -8.09 -1.58 -0.08
N LYS A 208 -7.20 -1.75 0.91
CA LYS A 208 -7.19 -0.91 2.12
C LYS A 208 -6.99 0.58 1.77
N SER A 209 -5.99 0.88 0.94
CA SER A 209 -5.73 2.27 0.51
C SER A 209 -6.91 2.86 -0.28
N LYS A 210 -7.60 2.07 -1.12
CA LYS A 210 -8.82 2.53 -1.80
C LYS A 210 -9.92 2.89 -0.81
N ILE A 211 -10.14 2.05 0.21
CA ILE A 211 -11.14 2.33 1.25
C ILE A 211 -10.78 3.63 2.00
N GLU A 212 -9.53 3.78 2.43
CA GLU A 212 -9.06 4.99 3.12
C GLU A 212 -9.26 6.26 2.26
N LEU A 213 -8.96 6.20 0.97
CA LEU A 213 -9.20 7.31 0.04
C LEU A 213 -10.67 7.68 -0.08
N TYR A 214 -11.58 6.70 -0.22
CA TYR A 214 -13.01 6.96 -0.27
C TYR A 214 -13.53 7.60 1.02
N PHE A 215 -13.09 7.13 2.19
CA PHE A 215 -13.49 7.71 3.46
C PHE A 215 -12.95 9.14 3.64
N ASN A 216 -11.72 9.41 3.21
CA ASN A 216 -11.15 10.75 3.24
C ASN A 216 -11.93 11.72 2.34
N ASP A 217 -12.35 11.27 1.15
CA ASP A 217 -13.17 12.09 0.26
C ASP A 217 -14.55 12.39 0.86
N LEU A 218 -15.21 11.39 1.46
CA LEU A 218 -16.47 11.58 2.18
C LEU A 218 -16.33 12.57 3.34
N ASN A 219 -15.29 12.44 4.16
CA ASN A 219 -15.02 13.38 5.25
C ASN A 219 -14.83 14.81 4.75
N LYS A 220 -14.16 14.97 3.61
CA LYS A 220 -13.98 16.28 2.99
C LYS A 220 -15.30 16.88 2.52
N GLN A 221 -16.16 16.08 1.88
CA GLN A 221 -17.49 16.52 1.46
C GLN A 221 -18.37 16.92 2.66
N ILE A 222 -18.33 16.16 3.76
CA ILE A 222 -19.05 16.47 5.00
C ILE A 222 -18.58 17.82 5.57
N GLU A 223 -17.26 18.05 5.62
CA GLU A 223 -16.71 19.29 6.16
C GLU A 223 -17.02 20.49 5.26
N GLU A 224 -17.04 20.31 3.93
CA GLU A 224 -17.50 21.33 2.98
C GLU A 224 -18.97 21.70 3.21
N ILE A 225 -19.86 20.71 3.35
CA ILE A 225 -21.29 20.92 3.65
C ILE A 225 -21.48 21.65 4.97
N LYS A 226 -20.76 21.25 6.01
CA LYS A 226 -20.79 21.89 7.34
C LYS A 226 -20.39 23.37 7.24
N ASN A 227 -19.28 23.67 6.57
CA ASN A 227 -18.78 25.04 6.42
C ASN A 227 -19.74 25.91 5.59
N GLN A 228 -20.30 25.37 4.50
CA GLN A 228 -21.31 26.07 3.70
C GLN A 228 -22.58 26.36 4.52
N THR A 229 -23.01 25.42 5.36
CA THR A 229 -24.20 25.60 6.21
C THR A 229 -23.96 26.68 7.26
N LEU A 230 -22.80 26.66 7.93
CA LEU A 230 -22.42 27.70 8.89
C LEU A 230 -22.34 29.07 8.23
N GLN A 231 -21.76 29.18 7.05
CA GLN A 231 -21.67 30.43 6.32
C GLN A 231 -23.05 30.99 5.98
N LYS A 232 -24.00 30.15 5.54
CA LYS A 232 -25.38 30.58 5.26
C LYS A 232 -26.13 31.02 6.51
N ILE A 233 -25.91 30.34 7.64
CA ILE A 233 -26.50 30.75 8.93
C ILE A 233 -25.98 32.13 9.34
N ASN A 234 -24.67 32.34 9.26
CA ASN A 234 -24.05 33.62 9.61
C ASN A 234 -24.57 34.74 8.70
N GLN A 235 -24.62 34.52 7.39
CA GLN A 235 -25.16 35.49 6.44
C GLN A 235 -26.64 35.82 6.72
N ALA A 236 -27.46 34.82 7.04
CA ALA A 236 -28.86 35.06 7.40
C ALA A 236 -28.98 35.89 8.69
N TYR A 237 -28.10 35.64 9.66
CA TYR A 237 -28.05 36.40 10.90
C TYR A 237 -27.62 37.85 10.66
N GLU A 238 -26.52 38.06 9.92
CA GLU A 238 -26.03 39.40 9.53
C GLU A 238 -27.11 40.20 8.79
N ASN A 239 -27.77 39.59 7.80
CA ASN A 239 -28.87 40.24 7.07
C ASN A 239 -30.05 40.59 8.00
N SER A 240 -30.41 39.68 8.92
CA SER A 240 -31.49 39.95 9.87
C SER A 240 -31.14 41.10 10.83
N GLN A 241 -29.88 41.16 11.29
CA GLN A 241 -29.38 42.25 12.12
C GLN A 241 -29.42 43.57 11.37
N GLU A 242 -28.98 43.60 10.10
CA GLU A 242 -29.01 44.81 9.27
C GLU A 242 -30.44 45.33 9.06
N ILE A 243 -31.40 44.43 8.78
CA ILE A 243 -32.82 44.78 8.64
C ILE A 243 -33.35 45.40 9.94
N ILE A 244 -33.01 44.81 11.10
CA ILE A 244 -33.43 45.32 12.40
C ILE A 244 -32.81 46.69 12.68
N LEU A 245 -31.49 46.86 12.46
CA LEU A 245 -30.81 48.13 12.68
C LEU A 245 -31.42 49.24 11.82
N ASN A 246 -31.64 48.97 10.53
CA ASN A 246 -32.30 49.92 9.63
C ASN A 246 -33.72 50.29 10.10
N LYS A 247 -34.47 49.33 10.67
CA LYS A 247 -35.80 49.60 11.23
C LYS A 247 -35.72 50.49 12.47
N ILE A 248 -34.77 50.21 13.38
CA ILE A 248 -34.53 51.02 14.58
C ILE A 248 -34.15 52.45 14.18
N ASP A 249 -33.21 52.61 13.23
CA ASP A 249 -32.77 53.93 12.76
C ASP A 249 -33.92 54.73 12.13
N PHE A 250 -34.80 54.05 11.38
CA PHE A 250 -36.00 54.67 10.81
C PHE A 250 -36.99 55.12 11.88
N GLU A 251 -37.33 54.26 12.84
CA GLU A 251 -38.26 54.59 13.94
C GLU A 251 -37.69 55.70 14.84
N PHE A 252 -36.39 55.65 15.13
CA PHE A 252 -35.70 56.70 15.89
C PHE A 252 -35.73 58.05 15.16
N SER A 253 -35.49 58.05 13.84
CA SER A 253 -35.55 59.27 13.03
C SER A 253 -36.95 59.91 13.02
N GLN A 254 -38.02 59.09 13.01
CA GLN A 254 -39.39 59.59 13.13
C GLN A 254 -39.63 60.24 14.49
N LEU A 255 -39.28 59.54 15.58
CA LEU A 255 -39.44 60.05 16.94
C LEU A 255 -38.64 61.32 17.18
N GLN A 256 -37.43 61.40 16.63
CA GLN A 256 -36.61 62.61 16.69
C GLN A 256 -37.31 63.77 15.95
N GLY A 257 -37.86 63.53 14.76
CA GLY A 257 -38.63 64.52 14.01
C GLY A 257 -39.87 65.01 14.76
N GLU A 258 -40.62 64.11 15.41
CA GLU A 258 -41.76 64.48 16.26
C GLU A 258 -41.35 65.32 17.46
N ALA A 259 -40.25 64.94 18.13
CA ALA A 259 -39.70 65.68 19.26
C ALA A 259 -39.26 67.09 18.85
N ASP A 260 -38.58 67.23 17.70
CA ASP A 260 -38.17 68.53 17.16
C ASP A 260 -39.37 69.41 16.79
N GLN A 261 -40.40 68.84 16.15
CA GLN A 261 -41.65 69.55 15.86
C GLN A 261 -42.34 70.04 17.12
N TRP A 262 -42.44 69.17 18.13
CA TRP A 262 -43.02 69.53 19.42
C TRP A 262 -42.21 70.63 20.12
N LEU A 263 -40.88 70.54 20.12
CA LEU A 263 -40.00 71.52 20.76
C LEU A 263 -40.13 72.89 20.09
N ASN A 264 -40.24 72.92 18.76
CA ASN A 264 -40.53 74.13 18.00
C ASN A 264 -41.91 74.72 18.36
N GLN A 265 -42.95 73.88 18.45
CA GLN A 265 -44.30 74.32 18.85
C GLN A 265 -44.33 74.85 20.29
N ALA A 266 -43.70 74.17 21.22
CA ALA A 266 -43.61 74.59 22.62
C ALA A 266 -42.84 75.92 22.74
N SER A 267 -41.73 76.07 22.01
CA SER A 267 -40.96 77.32 21.96
C SER A 267 -41.79 78.49 21.41
N TYR A 268 -42.56 78.24 20.35
CA TYR A 268 -43.48 79.22 19.79
C TYR A 268 -44.58 79.63 20.79
N GLN A 269 -45.24 78.65 21.43
CA GLN A 269 -46.27 78.91 22.44
C GLN A 269 -45.72 79.68 23.65
N LEU A 270 -44.51 79.33 24.12
CA LEU A 270 -43.84 80.06 25.19
C LEU A 270 -43.53 81.50 24.78
N SER A 271 -43.08 81.73 23.54
CA SER A 271 -42.82 83.08 23.03
C SER A 271 -44.09 83.93 22.99
N GLN A 272 -45.21 83.36 22.50
CA GLN A 272 -46.52 84.04 22.53
C GLN A 272 -46.96 84.41 23.95
N LEU A 273 -46.83 83.48 24.91
CA LEU A 273 -47.18 83.74 26.30
C LEU A 273 -46.32 84.84 26.93
N VAL A 274 -45.02 84.89 26.59
CA VAL A 274 -44.13 85.96 27.04
C VAL A 274 -44.57 87.30 26.47
N ASP A 275 -44.88 87.38 25.18
CA ASP A 275 -45.35 88.61 24.53
C ASP A 275 -46.68 89.11 25.12
N GLU A 276 -47.64 88.21 25.37
CA GLU A 276 -48.92 88.51 26.03
C GLU A 276 -48.74 88.98 27.48
N SER A 277 -47.76 88.41 28.20
CA SER A 277 -47.42 88.80 29.58
C SER A 277 -46.89 90.23 29.68
N GLN A 278 -46.15 90.69 28.67
CA GLN A 278 -45.61 92.05 28.66
C GLN A 278 -46.69 93.10 28.37
N GLN A 279 -47.80 92.70 27.74
CA GLN A 279 -48.89 93.61 27.36
C GLN A 279 -49.97 93.80 28.44
N SER A 280 -50.01 92.97 29.49
CA SER A 280 -51.08 92.98 30.48
C SER A 280 -50.59 93.07 31.94
N LYS A 281 -50.89 94.19 32.62
CA LYS A 281 -50.77 94.27 34.09
C LYS A 281 -51.89 93.41 34.69
N PHE A 282 -51.62 92.28 35.37
CA PHE A 282 -52.37 91.73 36.55
C PHE A 282 -52.15 90.23 36.83
N ARG A 283 -52.28 89.91 38.14
CA ARG A 283 -52.09 88.65 38.91
C ARG A 283 -52.87 87.37 38.48
N LYS A 284 -53.52 87.32 37.32
CA LYS A 284 -54.15 86.06 36.81
C LYS A 284 -53.21 85.23 35.91
N PHE A 285 -52.02 85.77 35.63
CA PHE A 285 -51.02 85.24 34.72
C PHE A 285 -50.39 83.92 35.20
N ASP A 286 -50.16 83.77 36.50
CA ASP A 286 -49.43 82.61 37.05
C ASP A 286 -50.16 81.29 36.80
N GLN A 287 -51.50 81.28 36.89
CA GLN A 287 -52.26 80.03 36.75
C GLN A 287 -52.32 79.53 35.30
N ILE A 288 -52.35 80.45 34.32
CA ILE A 288 -52.38 80.09 32.89
C ILE A 288 -51.04 79.50 32.47
N ILE A 289 -49.93 80.12 32.89
CA ILE A 289 -48.56 79.63 32.63
C ILE A 289 -48.32 78.28 33.33
N ILE A 290 -48.78 78.12 34.57
CA ILE A 290 -48.66 76.84 35.28
C ILE A 290 -49.45 75.73 34.57
N ASN A 291 -50.68 76.04 34.12
CA ASN A 291 -51.51 75.05 33.43
C ASN A 291 -50.97 74.68 32.04
N SER A 292 -50.43 75.63 31.29
CA SER A 292 -49.78 75.35 30.00
C SER A 292 -48.48 74.56 30.20
N GLY A 293 -47.65 74.93 31.19
CA GLY A 293 -46.44 74.18 31.56
C GLY A 293 -46.72 72.73 31.99
N GLN A 294 -47.80 72.50 32.75
CA GLN A 294 -48.23 71.14 33.12
C GLN A 294 -48.71 70.33 31.91
N THR A 295 -49.33 70.98 30.92
CA THR A 295 -49.78 70.32 29.69
C THR A 295 -48.59 69.89 28.84
N ILE A 296 -47.59 70.76 28.69
CA ILE A 296 -46.31 70.49 28.03
C ILE A 296 -45.59 69.31 28.72
N LEU A 297 -45.51 69.31 30.05
CA LEU A 297 -44.84 68.24 30.81
C LEU A 297 -45.55 66.87 30.65
N LYS A 298 -46.89 66.86 30.59
CA LYS A 298 -47.65 65.63 30.32
C LYS A 298 -47.36 65.08 28.93
N GLN A 299 -47.30 65.93 27.91
CA GLN A 299 -46.98 65.50 26.55
C GLN A 299 -45.55 64.95 26.46
N PHE A 300 -44.58 65.59 27.10
CA PHE A 300 -43.20 65.09 27.15
C PHE A 300 -43.12 63.69 27.78
N ASN A 301 -43.83 63.45 28.88
CA ASN A 301 -43.83 62.14 29.53
C ASN A 301 -44.45 61.04 28.65
N LEU A 302 -45.49 61.36 27.85
CA LEU A 302 -46.08 60.41 26.90
C LEU A 302 -45.10 60.01 25.79
N ILE A 303 -44.33 60.96 25.25
CA ILE A 303 -43.30 60.68 24.24
C ILE A 303 -42.20 59.80 24.84
N LYS A 304 -41.73 60.13 26.06
CA LYS A 304 -40.73 59.33 26.78
C LYS A 304 -41.19 57.90 27.02
N GLU A 305 -42.44 57.71 27.42
CA GLU A 305 -43.03 56.39 27.65
C GLU A 305 -43.15 55.60 26.33
N SER A 306 -43.54 56.27 25.24
CA SER A 306 -43.60 55.67 23.90
C SER A 306 -42.22 55.17 23.43
N ILE A 307 -41.16 55.95 23.65
CA ILE A 307 -39.77 55.54 23.36
C ILE A 307 -39.38 54.32 24.19
N THR A 308 -39.74 54.31 25.48
CA THR A 308 -39.39 53.22 26.41
C THR A 308 -40.08 51.92 26.00
N ILE A 309 -41.36 51.97 25.63
CA ILE A 309 -42.13 50.81 25.14
C ILE A 309 -41.52 50.27 23.84
N LEU A 310 -41.11 51.15 22.93
CA LEU A 310 -40.50 50.75 21.66
C LEU A 310 -39.19 49.98 21.89
N ILE A 311 -38.31 50.49 22.77
CA ILE A 311 -37.05 49.83 23.16
C ILE A 311 -37.32 48.46 23.78
N ASP A 312 -38.24 48.37 24.74
CA ASP A 312 -38.58 47.11 25.40
C ASP A 312 -39.19 46.09 24.43
N SER A 313 -40.00 46.55 23.46
CA SER A 313 -40.64 45.68 22.46
C SER A 313 -39.62 45.12 21.45
N THR A 314 -38.65 45.92 21.03
CA THR A 314 -37.56 45.48 20.16
C THR A 314 -36.67 44.50 20.91
N GLN A 315 -36.32 44.77 22.16
CA GLN A 315 -35.53 43.85 23.00
C GLN A 315 -36.20 42.49 23.23
N LYS A 316 -37.52 42.46 23.46
CA LYS A 316 -38.29 41.21 23.62
C LYS A 316 -38.46 40.43 22.32
N SER A 317 -38.45 41.09 21.17
CA SER A 317 -38.50 40.44 19.86
C SER A 317 -37.19 39.76 19.45
N HIS A 318 -36.11 39.92 20.22
CA HIS A 318 -34.77 39.41 19.92
C HIS A 318 -34.47 38.00 20.46
N GLU A 319 -35.47 37.24 20.92
CA GLU A 319 -35.36 35.77 20.87
C GLU A 319 -35.42 35.34 19.41
N ILE A 320 -34.27 35.44 18.73
CA ILE A 320 -34.09 34.89 17.39
C ILE A 320 -34.18 33.37 17.54
N GLN A 321 -35.40 32.86 17.45
CA GLN A 321 -35.65 31.47 17.16
C GLN A 321 -35.10 31.23 15.76
N VAL A 322 -33.81 30.91 15.66
CA VAL A 322 -33.31 30.23 14.48
C VAL A 322 -34.16 28.98 14.39
N PRO A 323 -35.05 28.85 13.39
CA PRO A 323 -35.94 27.71 13.38
C PRO A 323 -35.03 26.52 13.13
N ILE A 324 -34.78 25.74 14.19
CA ILE A 324 -34.02 24.49 14.11
C ILE A 324 -34.59 23.63 12.97
N GLN A 325 -35.88 23.79 12.68
CA GLN A 325 -36.58 23.24 11.53
C GLN A 325 -36.03 23.66 10.16
N VAL A 326 -35.63 24.92 9.96
CA VAL A 326 -35.05 25.40 8.69
C VAL A 326 -33.65 24.79 8.50
N ILE A 327 -32.84 24.72 9.55
CA ILE A 327 -31.53 24.05 9.52
C ILE A 327 -31.71 22.55 9.27
N SER A 328 -32.65 21.91 9.99
CA SER A 328 -32.96 20.48 9.85
C SER A 328 -33.47 20.13 8.46
N ASN A 329 -34.37 20.94 7.89
CA ASN A 329 -34.89 20.75 6.54
C ASN A 329 -33.79 20.92 5.48
N TYR A 330 -32.89 21.89 5.66
CA TYR A 330 -31.77 22.12 4.74
C TYR A 330 -30.75 20.99 4.77
N ILE A 331 -30.39 20.50 5.96
CA ILE A 331 -29.50 19.33 6.12
C ILE A 331 -30.15 18.09 5.48
N SER A 332 -31.45 17.88 5.72
CA SER A 332 -32.19 16.75 5.13
C SER A 332 -32.21 16.80 3.60
N GLN A 333 -32.39 18.00 3.04
CA GLN A 333 -32.39 18.23 1.59
C GLN A 333 -30.99 18.02 0.97
N LEU A 334 -29.91 18.46 1.62
CA LEU A 334 -28.54 18.25 1.16
C LEU A 334 -28.10 16.78 1.26
N MET A 335 -28.56 16.07 2.28
CA MET A 335 -28.22 14.66 2.50
C MET A 335 -29.04 13.70 1.63
N GLY A 336 -29.95 14.21 0.78
CA GLY A 336 -30.84 13.38 -0.04
C GLY A 336 -31.80 12.53 0.79
N LEU A 337 -32.00 12.88 2.07
CA LEU A 337 -32.97 12.24 2.94
C LEU A 337 -34.35 12.77 2.54
N ASN A 338 -34.97 12.12 1.56
CA ASN A 338 -36.34 12.40 1.16
C ASN A 338 -37.25 12.28 2.39
N ASN A 339 -37.77 13.42 2.84
CA ASN A 339 -38.73 13.53 3.93
C ASN A 339 -40.07 12.91 3.52
N LYS A 340 -40.18 11.58 3.53
CA LYS A 340 -41.45 10.95 3.88
C LYS A 340 -41.67 11.24 5.36
N LYS A 341 -42.47 12.28 5.64
CA LYS A 341 -42.99 12.70 6.95
C LYS A 341 -42.53 11.81 8.11
N LEU A 342 -41.41 12.16 8.73
CA LEU A 342 -41.21 11.80 10.13
C LEU A 342 -42.15 12.71 10.92
N GLU A 343 -43.37 12.22 11.16
CA GLU A 343 -44.15 12.70 12.29
C GLU A 343 -43.30 12.46 13.54
N VAL A 344 -42.83 13.56 14.14
CA VAL A 344 -42.22 13.54 15.47
C VAL A 344 -43.33 13.16 16.45
N GLY A 345 -43.50 11.85 16.63
CA GLY A 345 -44.26 11.27 17.71
C GLY A 345 -43.68 11.77 19.04
N LYS A 346 -44.57 12.23 19.90
CA LYS A 346 -44.28 12.66 21.26
C LYS A 346 -43.49 11.56 22.00
N GLN A 347 -42.54 12.03 22.80
CA GLN A 347 -41.55 11.30 23.58
C GLN A 347 -42.12 10.09 24.36
N ASP A 348 -41.45 8.95 24.24
CA ASP A 348 -41.47 7.88 25.24
C ASP A 348 -40.45 8.20 26.34
N SER A 349 -40.95 8.55 27.53
CA SER A 349 -40.21 8.41 28.78
C SER A 349 -41.09 7.70 29.81
N LEU A 350 -40.60 6.53 30.18
CA LEU A 350 -40.93 5.63 31.29
C LEU A 350 -41.78 6.22 32.44
N LEU A 351 -42.85 5.51 32.79
CA LEU A 351 -43.67 5.61 34.01
C LEU A 351 -43.01 4.87 35.21
N PRO A 352 -43.51 4.91 36.50
CA PRO A 352 -44.84 5.37 36.97
C PRO A 352 -44.94 6.11 38.37
N ILE A 353 -46.20 6.48 38.71
CA ILE A 353 -46.85 6.76 40.03
C ILE A 353 -46.67 8.22 40.57
N SER A 354 -47.68 9.05 40.93
CA SER A 354 -49.05 8.85 41.47
C SER A 354 -50.03 10.03 41.20
N SER A 355 -51.30 9.64 40.99
CA SER A 355 -52.62 10.25 41.36
C SER A 355 -52.84 11.75 41.66
N ASN A 356 -53.84 12.30 40.94
CA ASN A 356 -55.10 12.95 41.38
C ASN A 356 -55.36 14.46 41.10
N LEU A 357 -56.59 14.70 40.59
CA LEU A 357 -57.44 15.91 40.53
C LEU A 357 -57.09 16.97 39.47
N SER A 358 -57.98 17.67 38.75
CA SER A 358 -59.44 17.62 38.47
C SER A 358 -59.77 18.80 37.52
N ASP A 359 -60.77 18.62 36.65
CA ASP A 359 -61.72 19.61 36.08
C ASP A 359 -61.34 20.66 34.98
N LYS A 360 -61.99 20.43 33.81
CA LYS A 360 -62.93 21.27 33.02
C LYS A 360 -62.50 22.48 32.13
N ASN A 361 -62.70 22.22 30.82
CA ASN A 361 -63.58 22.90 29.84
C ASN A 361 -63.27 24.30 29.20
N ILE A 362 -63.71 24.40 27.92
CA ILE A 362 -64.15 25.59 27.12
C ILE A 362 -63.00 26.36 26.41
N LEU A 363 -62.99 26.78 25.12
CA LEU A 363 -63.92 26.86 23.97
C LEU A 363 -63.12 26.91 22.62
N ASN A 364 -63.85 26.67 21.53
CA ASN A 364 -63.58 26.94 20.11
C ASN A 364 -62.79 28.23 19.77
N GLU A 365 -62.05 28.19 18.66
CA GLU A 365 -62.35 29.07 17.51
C GLU A 365 -61.74 28.54 16.20
N GLN A 366 -62.58 28.55 15.16
CA GLN A 366 -62.28 28.19 13.78
C GLN A 366 -61.60 29.37 13.07
N SER A 367 -60.67 29.10 12.17
CA SER A 367 -60.56 29.92 10.96
C SER A 367 -59.94 29.13 9.81
N ASP A 368 -60.70 29.15 8.72
CA ASP A 368 -60.40 28.66 7.38
C ASP A 368 -59.19 29.37 6.78
N TYR A 369 -58.34 28.64 6.04
CA TYR A 369 -57.77 29.14 4.79
C TYR A 369 -57.46 27.97 3.83
N LEU A 370 -57.95 28.16 2.61
CA LEU A 370 -58.00 27.23 1.48
C LEU A 370 -56.61 26.81 0.94
N LEU A 371 -56.50 25.52 0.63
CA LEU A 371 -55.43 24.92 -0.18
C LEU A 371 -55.78 25.06 -1.67
N ASP A 372 -54.78 25.40 -2.49
CA ASP A 372 -54.83 25.27 -3.95
C ASP A 372 -53.91 24.10 -4.35
N ASP A 373 -54.51 22.94 -4.58
CA ASP A 373 -53.85 21.68 -4.96
C ASP A 373 -53.67 21.64 -6.48
N LYS A 374 -52.42 21.68 -6.96
CA LYS A 374 -52.05 21.19 -8.30
C LYS A 374 -51.08 20.03 -8.17
N GLN A 375 -51.60 18.82 -8.36
CA GLN A 375 -50.80 17.62 -8.62
C GLN A 375 -50.17 17.69 -10.03
N PRO A 376 -48.97 17.12 -10.20
CA PRO A 376 -48.60 16.49 -11.45
C PRO A 376 -48.45 14.97 -11.30
N GLN A 377 -48.77 14.31 -12.40
CA GLN A 377 -48.90 12.87 -12.59
C GLN A 377 -47.55 12.15 -12.58
N ASN A 378 -47.55 10.95 -12.01
CA ASN A 378 -46.44 10.00 -12.04
C ASN A 378 -46.30 9.39 -13.44
N GLU A 379 -45.17 9.64 -14.13
CA GLU A 379 -44.71 8.80 -15.24
C GLU A 379 -43.72 7.75 -14.74
N ILE A 380 -44.12 6.49 -14.92
CA ILE A 380 -43.37 5.28 -14.63
C ILE A 380 -42.32 5.09 -15.73
N ILE A 381 -41.04 5.28 -15.42
CA ILE A 381 -39.94 4.91 -16.33
C ILE A 381 -39.60 3.43 -16.12
N LYS A 382 -39.96 2.62 -17.12
CA LYS A 382 -39.53 1.22 -17.28
C LYS A 382 -38.07 1.16 -17.69
N ILE A 383 -37.29 0.32 -17.01
CA ILE A 383 -35.91 -0.05 -17.37
C ILE A 383 -35.97 -1.11 -18.49
N PRO A 384 -35.24 -0.96 -19.62
CA PRO A 384 -35.15 -2.02 -20.62
C PRO A 384 -33.92 -2.91 -20.40
N GLU A 385 -34.17 -4.21 -20.33
CA GLU A 385 -33.19 -5.30 -20.45
C GLU A 385 -32.57 -5.31 -21.86
N LYS A 386 -31.24 -5.38 -21.94
CA LYS A 386 -30.51 -5.60 -23.21
C LYS A 386 -30.13 -7.07 -23.37
N LYS A 387 -30.69 -7.71 -24.40
CA LYS A 387 -30.14 -8.93 -25.03
C LYS A 387 -29.22 -8.56 -26.22
N PRO A 388 -28.29 -9.44 -26.61
CA PRO A 388 -27.14 -9.09 -27.45
C PRO A 388 -27.49 -9.08 -28.95
N LEU A 389 -26.99 -8.07 -29.66
CA LEU A 389 -27.09 -7.95 -31.11
C LEU A 389 -25.88 -8.60 -31.79
N GLN A 390 -26.17 -9.57 -32.64
CA GLN A 390 -25.29 -10.10 -33.69
C GLN A 390 -25.04 -9.00 -34.73
N ILE A 391 -23.80 -8.88 -35.22
CA ILE A 391 -23.45 -7.95 -36.30
C ILE A 391 -23.04 -8.76 -37.53
N GLU A 392 -23.82 -8.57 -38.59
CA GLU A 392 -23.57 -9.04 -39.95
C GLU A 392 -22.37 -8.33 -40.60
N ILE A 393 -21.66 -9.08 -41.44
CA ILE A 393 -20.52 -8.65 -42.23
C ILE A 393 -21.04 -7.96 -43.50
N VAL A 394 -20.78 -6.66 -43.65
CA VAL A 394 -20.95 -5.96 -44.94
C VAL A 394 -19.59 -5.45 -45.44
N ARG A 395 -19.25 -5.91 -46.65
CA ARG A 395 -18.05 -5.57 -47.43
C ARG A 395 -18.18 -4.15 -48.01
N GLY A 396 -17.23 -3.26 -47.70
CA GLY A 396 -17.07 -1.95 -48.33
C GLY A 396 -15.84 -1.86 -49.23
N LYS A 397 -16.05 -1.57 -50.51
CA LYS A 397 -15.05 -1.37 -51.56
C LYS A 397 -14.37 0.00 -51.45
N ARG A 398 -13.15 0.05 -52.00
CA ARG A 398 -12.28 1.21 -52.26
C ARG A 398 -12.99 2.29 -53.09
N ASN A 399 -12.64 3.55 -52.87
CA ASN A 399 -12.38 4.52 -53.92
C ASN A 399 -11.47 5.67 -53.42
N SER A 400 -10.67 6.15 -54.36
CA SER A 400 -9.60 7.14 -54.32
C SER A 400 -10.05 8.43 -55.01
N GLU A 401 -9.62 9.61 -54.52
CA GLU A 401 -9.41 10.89 -55.25
C GLU A 401 -8.97 11.94 -54.18
N VAL A 402 -7.72 12.43 -54.18
CA VAL A 402 -7.16 13.57 -54.92
C VAL A 402 -8.05 14.83 -54.85
N PHE A 403 -7.67 15.83 -54.04
CA PHE A 403 -7.75 17.25 -54.40
C PHE A 403 -6.90 18.12 -53.44
N SER A 404 -6.15 19.03 -54.04
CA SER A 404 -5.27 20.05 -53.47
C SER A 404 -6.03 21.29 -52.99
N GLN A 405 -5.52 22.01 -51.97
CA GLN A 405 -5.34 23.48 -51.95
C GLN A 405 -4.75 23.98 -50.60
N GLN A 406 -3.74 24.85 -50.68
CA GLN A 406 -3.24 25.72 -49.59
C GLN A 406 -4.22 26.89 -49.36
N PRO A 407 -4.14 27.66 -48.23
CA PRO A 407 -3.32 28.89 -48.28
C PRO A 407 -2.71 29.41 -46.95
N THR A 408 -1.59 30.15 -47.12
CA THR A 408 -1.11 31.39 -46.45
C THR A 408 -0.84 31.51 -44.94
N GLN A 409 0.42 31.88 -44.63
CA GLN A 409 0.91 32.49 -43.38
C GLN A 409 0.74 34.03 -43.38
N PRO A 410 0.84 34.68 -42.21
CA PRO A 410 1.31 36.06 -42.11
C PRO A 410 2.63 36.22 -41.33
N ALA A 411 3.34 37.28 -41.69
CA ALA A 411 4.70 37.67 -41.37
C ALA A 411 4.92 38.24 -39.96
N SER A 412 6.17 38.19 -39.50
CA SER A 412 6.70 38.98 -38.37
C SER A 412 7.51 40.18 -38.89
N PRO A 413 7.58 41.31 -38.16
CA PRO A 413 8.41 42.44 -38.54
C PRO A 413 9.83 42.36 -37.96
N ALA A 414 10.76 42.93 -38.72
CA ALA A 414 12.19 43.03 -38.47
C ALA A 414 12.56 44.17 -37.51
N PHE A 415 13.69 44.03 -36.80
CA PHE A 415 14.58 45.15 -36.48
C PHE A 415 16.04 44.70 -36.55
N ASP A 416 16.86 45.67 -36.93
CA ASP A 416 18.17 45.60 -37.57
C ASP A 416 19.30 45.94 -36.57
N ILE A 417 20.55 45.89 -37.06
CA ILE A 417 21.81 46.50 -36.55
C ILE A 417 22.90 45.51 -36.09
N SER A 418 23.64 45.04 -37.11
CA SER A 418 25.07 45.33 -37.39
C SER A 418 26.23 44.88 -36.47
N LYS A 419 27.15 44.14 -37.14
CA LYS A 419 28.64 44.14 -37.08
C LYS A 419 29.31 43.48 -35.86
N GLN A 420 30.46 42.78 -35.94
CA GLN A 420 31.38 42.23 -36.95
C GLN A 420 32.38 41.34 -36.15
N ILE A 421 32.72 40.11 -36.58
CA ILE A 421 34.06 39.62 -37.02
C ILE A 421 35.20 39.89 -35.98
N ASN A 422 36.04 38.99 -35.45
CA ASN A 422 36.66 37.70 -35.81
C ASN A 422 37.26 37.06 -34.50
N PHE A 423 37.18 35.75 -34.26
CA PHE A 423 38.17 34.68 -34.51
C PHE A 423 39.50 34.68 -33.72
N ASN A 424 39.74 33.49 -33.11
CA ASN A 424 41.00 32.86 -32.66
C ASN A 424 41.70 33.41 -31.39
N SER A 425 42.35 32.62 -30.52
CA SER A 425 42.51 31.18 -30.28
C SER A 425 43.60 31.03 -29.19
N VAL A 426 43.64 29.88 -28.50
CA VAL A 426 44.84 29.22 -27.90
C VAL A 426 45.17 29.44 -26.39
N GLN A 427 45.30 28.28 -25.71
CA GLN A 427 46.11 27.88 -24.54
C GLN A 427 45.84 28.50 -23.16
N SER A 428 45.35 27.73 -22.18
CA SER A 428 46.04 26.75 -21.31
C SER A 428 46.95 27.38 -20.25
N GLN A 429 46.62 27.15 -18.97
CA GLN A 429 47.47 26.50 -17.95
C GLN A 429 47.07 26.87 -16.52
N HIS A 430 46.81 25.80 -15.74
CA HIS A 430 47.31 25.52 -14.38
C HIS A 430 47.16 26.48 -13.18
N THR A 431 46.76 25.83 -12.06
CA THR A 431 47.18 26.01 -10.66
C THR A 431 46.63 27.24 -9.91
N ARG A 432 46.35 27.26 -8.60
CA ARG A 432 46.42 26.32 -7.47
C ARG A 432 45.66 26.97 -6.30
N LEU A 433 45.14 26.12 -5.41
CA LEU A 433 44.89 26.32 -3.97
C LEU A 433 45.77 27.38 -3.26
N LYS A 434 45.14 28.17 -2.38
CA LYS A 434 45.49 28.41 -0.94
C LYS A 434 44.61 29.54 -0.37
N GLU A 435 43.77 29.26 0.63
CA GLU A 435 44.06 29.25 2.09
C GLU A 435 44.09 30.64 2.75
N ARG A 436 43.33 30.73 3.86
CA ARG A 436 43.52 31.62 5.04
C ARG A 436 43.14 33.10 4.83
N CYS A 437 42.66 33.86 5.82
CA CYS A 437 42.43 33.64 7.25
C CYS A 437 41.44 34.70 7.77
N ALA A 438 40.93 34.45 8.96
CA ALA A 438 40.04 35.28 9.77
C ALA A 438 40.64 36.60 10.29
N THR A 439 39.76 37.57 10.59
CA THR A 439 39.78 38.51 11.75
C THR A 439 38.35 39.10 11.85
N LEU A 440 37.61 38.93 12.96
CA LEU A 440 37.58 39.81 14.17
C LEU A 440 37.40 41.29 13.76
N SER A 441 36.42 42.07 14.24
CA SER A 441 35.84 42.16 15.60
C SER A 441 34.78 43.28 15.68
N ASN A 442 33.90 43.18 16.70
CA ASN A 442 33.29 44.27 17.51
C ASN A 442 32.30 45.23 16.84
N SER A 443 31.30 45.84 17.49
CA SER A 443 30.63 45.81 18.81
C SER A 443 29.53 46.90 18.66
N GLU A 444 28.30 46.81 19.19
CA GLU A 444 27.82 47.45 20.44
C GLU A 444 26.27 47.49 20.33
N MET A 445 25.51 46.92 21.28
CA MET A 445 24.96 47.54 22.53
C MET A 445 23.55 48.15 22.31
N ILE A 446 22.49 47.65 22.98
CA ILE A 446 21.78 48.23 24.17
C ILE A 446 20.28 48.45 23.74
N ASP A 447 19.20 48.19 24.47
CA ASP A 447 18.97 47.75 25.86
C ASP A 447 17.56 47.11 26.07
N THR A 448 17.51 46.23 27.08
CA THR A 448 16.49 45.85 28.09
C THR A 448 15.00 46.31 28.00
N SER A 449 13.99 45.50 28.37
CA SER A 449 13.67 44.98 29.73
C SER A 449 12.43 44.02 29.71
N LEU A 450 12.50 42.78 30.26
CA LEU A 450 12.02 42.27 31.59
C LEU A 450 10.49 42.01 31.67
N ILE A 451 9.95 40.76 31.81
CA ILE A 451 9.77 39.85 32.99
C ILE A 451 8.92 38.65 32.46
N GLN A 452 9.09 37.34 32.73
CA GLN A 452 8.99 36.61 34.01
C GLN A 452 9.46 35.13 33.86
N LYS A 453 9.93 34.57 34.98
CA LYS A 453 10.57 33.26 35.23
C LYS A 453 9.65 32.04 34.98
N SER A 454 10.16 30.90 34.49
CA SER A 454 10.65 29.72 35.26
C SER A 454 10.69 28.55 34.24
N SER A 455 11.48 27.47 34.27
CA SER A 455 12.40 26.82 35.22
C SER A 455 13.41 25.99 34.41
N LYS A 456 14.60 25.76 34.97
CA LYS A 456 15.71 24.99 34.40
C LYS A 456 15.49 23.49 34.65
N PHE A 457 15.85 22.63 33.70
CA PHE A 457 16.69 21.46 33.99
C PHE A 457 17.50 21.04 32.75
N SER A 458 18.71 20.58 33.07
CA SER A 458 19.90 20.33 32.27
C SER A 458 19.79 19.12 31.34
N ASN A 459 20.50 19.12 30.20
CA ASN A 459 21.56 18.14 29.99
C ASN A 459 22.46 18.45 28.78
N SER A 460 23.75 18.29 29.04
CA SER A 460 24.87 18.45 28.13
C SER A 460 25.10 17.21 27.26
N ASN A 461 25.65 17.45 26.06
CA ASN A 461 26.64 16.67 25.34
C ASN A 461 26.43 15.14 25.21
N GLN A 462 26.28 14.68 23.96
CA GLN A 462 27.33 13.88 23.30
C GLN A 462 27.07 13.76 21.80
N ASN A 463 28.01 14.29 21.02
CA ASN A 463 28.21 14.00 19.60
C ASN A 463 29.11 12.78 19.48
N SER A 464 28.65 11.72 18.81
CA SER A 464 29.47 10.87 17.93
C SER A 464 28.60 9.78 17.29
N ASN A 465 28.80 9.58 15.97
CA ASN A 465 28.19 8.58 15.07
C ASN A 465 27.13 9.07 14.08
N GLN A 466 27.49 10.06 13.25
CA GLN A 466 26.81 10.30 11.98
C GLN A 466 27.62 9.70 10.82
N LYS A 467 27.29 8.48 10.40
CA LYS A 467 27.58 8.01 9.03
C LYS A 467 26.67 6.92 8.45
N GLN A 468 25.65 6.43 9.17
CA GLN A 468 24.71 5.42 8.64
C GLN A 468 23.25 5.89 8.46
N HIS A 469 22.86 7.07 8.97
CA HIS A 469 21.46 7.55 8.85
C HIS A 469 21.08 8.22 7.50
N LYS A 470 22.00 8.37 6.54
CA LYS A 470 21.69 9.02 5.23
C LYS A 470 21.02 8.10 4.21
N ARG A 471 21.05 6.77 4.36
CA ARG A 471 20.36 5.85 3.41
C ARG A 471 18.88 5.65 3.72
N PHE A 472 18.48 5.74 4.99
CA PHE A 472 17.08 5.54 5.39
C PHE A 472 16.17 6.73 5.04
N THR A 473 16.68 7.96 5.09
CA THR A 473 15.89 9.16 4.75
C THR A 473 15.62 9.31 3.25
N ASN A 474 16.44 8.69 2.39
CA ASN A 474 16.29 8.79 0.93
C ASN A 474 15.20 7.85 0.38
N ASN A 475 15.08 6.64 0.94
CA ASN A 475 14.00 5.70 0.56
C ASN A 475 12.62 6.20 0.97
N GLN A 476 12.52 6.93 2.10
CA GLN A 476 11.26 7.49 2.57
C GLN A 476 10.77 8.63 1.65
N LYS A 477 11.66 9.53 1.22
CA LYS A 477 11.35 10.60 0.25
C LYS A 477 11.00 10.07 -1.15
N MET A 478 11.67 9.00 -1.59
CA MET A 478 11.35 8.31 -2.84
C MET A 478 9.93 7.74 -2.82
N ASN A 479 9.53 7.12 -1.70
CA ASN A 479 8.20 6.54 -1.56
C ASN A 479 7.10 7.61 -1.54
N GLU A 480 7.38 8.78 -0.97
CA GLU A 480 6.45 9.92 -0.95
C GLU A 480 6.25 10.52 -2.35
N LYS A 481 7.33 10.73 -3.12
CA LYS A 481 7.24 11.23 -4.50
C LYS A 481 6.48 10.26 -5.41
N LEU A 482 6.75 8.96 -5.28
CA LEU A 482 6.02 7.93 -6.02
C LEU A 482 4.54 7.93 -5.65
N SER A 483 4.20 7.96 -4.35
CA SER A 483 2.82 7.97 -3.87
C SER A 483 2.03 9.20 -4.35
N ASN A 484 2.65 10.37 -4.30
CA ASN A 484 2.05 11.60 -4.82
C ASN A 484 1.79 11.51 -6.32
N THR A 485 2.73 10.93 -7.06
CA THR A 485 2.59 10.77 -8.52
C THR A 485 1.54 9.72 -8.87
N LEU A 486 1.45 8.61 -8.15
CA LEU A 486 0.40 7.61 -8.32
C LEU A 486 -1.00 8.20 -8.03
N THR A 487 -1.10 9.10 -7.05
CA THR A 487 -2.35 9.83 -6.77
C THR A 487 -2.74 10.73 -7.95
N ILE A 488 -1.77 11.41 -8.57
CA ILE A 488 -2.00 12.21 -9.79
C ILE A 488 -2.47 11.34 -10.95
N ILE A 489 -1.85 10.16 -11.14
CA ILE A 489 -2.23 9.19 -12.18
C ILE A 489 -3.67 8.71 -11.94
N HIS A 490 -4.02 8.37 -10.70
CA HIS A 490 -5.36 7.89 -10.34
C HIS A 490 -6.45 8.95 -10.57
N GLN A 491 -6.13 10.23 -10.39
CA GLN A 491 -7.07 11.31 -10.69
C GLN A 491 -7.31 11.47 -12.19
N ASP A 492 -6.38 11.01 -13.05
CA ASP A 492 -6.45 11.08 -14.52
C ASP A 492 -6.81 12.49 -15.06
N LYS A 493 -6.37 13.54 -14.37
CA LYS A 493 -6.63 14.94 -14.77
C LYS A 493 -5.52 15.52 -15.64
N ASN A 494 -4.32 14.93 -15.59
CA ASN A 494 -3.13 15.47 -16.22
C ASN A 494 -2.80 14.71 -17.51
N GLU A 495 -2.46 15.44 -18.57
CA GLU A 495 -1.98 14.81 -19.80
C GLU A 495 -0.53 14.31 -19.70
N ILE A 496 0.24 14.87 -18.77
CA ILE A 496 1.67 14.60 -18.59
C ILE A 496 1.90 14.11 -17.17
N VAL A 497 2.59 12.98 -17.06
CA VAL A 497 3.02 12.41 -15.78
C VAL A 497 4.54 12.34 -15.75
N ASP A 498 5.14 12.92 -14.71
CA ASP A 498 6.59 12.97 -14.54
C ASP A 498 7.05 12.14 -13.35
N LEU A 499 7.70 11.03 -13.67
CA LEU A 499 8.27 10.06 -12.74
C LEU A 499 9.81 10.09 -12.81
N SER A 500 10.40 11.16 -13.34
CA SER A 500 11.84 11.28 -13.48
C SER A 500 12.55 11.18 -12.12
N GLN A 501 13.73 10.56 -12.12
CA GLN A 501 14.58 10.32 -10.95
C GLN A 501 14.05 9.28 -9.94
N ILE A 502 13.01 8.53 -10.29
CA ILE A 502 12.55 7.39 -9.48
C ILE A 502 13.29 6.14 -9.94
N ASP A 503 13.94 5.43 -9.02
CA ASP A 503 14.57 4.15 -9.31
C ASP A 503 13.49 3.06 -9.42
N PHE A 504 13.33 2.49 -10.60
CA PHE A 504 12.32 1.45 -10.84
C PHE A 504 12.85 0.06 -10.51
N ASN A 505 12.00 -0.72 -9.85
CA ASN A 505 12.14 -2.17 -9.72
C ASN A 505 10.88 -2.86 -10.29
N ASP A 506 10.88 -4.19 -10.31
CA ASP A 506 9.77 -4.98 -10.85
C ASP A 506 8.41 -4.65 -10.20
N GLN A 507 8.39 -4.45 -8.89
CA GLN A 507 7.16 -4.14 -8.15
C GLN A 507 6.59 -2.78 -8.54
N ILE A 508 7.44 -1.75 -8.67
CA ILE A 508 7.02 -0.41 -9.07
C ILE A 508 6.51 -0.42 -10.51
N ILE A 509 7.15 -1.17 -11.42
CA ILE A 509 6.69 -1.31 -12.81
C ILE A 509 5.32 -1.98 -12.88
N GLN A 510 5.07 -2.99 -12.05
CA GLN A 510 3.76 -3.65 -11.98
C GLN A 510 2.69 -2.70 -11.44
N ILE A 511 2.96 -2.00 -10.33
CA ILE A 511 2.03 -1.02 -9.76
C ILE A 511 1.74 0.08 -10.77
N LEU A 512 2.77 0.66 -11.37
CA LEU A 512 2.62 1.72 -12.36
C LEU A 512 1.79 1.26 -13.56
N GLY A 513 2.01 0.02 -14.02
CA GLY A 513 1.23 -0.62 -15.07
C GLY A 513 -0.26 -0.65 -14.76
N GLU A 514 -0.63 -1.16 -13.58
CA GLU A 514 -2.02 -1.22 -13.12
C GLU A 514 -2.68 0.16 -13.01
N TYR A 515 -1.95 1.18 -12.54
CA TYR A 515 -2.49 2.54 -12.42
C TYR A 515 -2.66 3.24 -13.76
N LEU A 516 -1.78 2.97 -14.72
CA LEU A 516 -1.89 3.52 -16.07
C LEU A 516 -2.95 2.79 -16.90
N LYS A 517 -3.28 1.53 -16.54
CA LYS A 517 -4.35 0.76 -17.16
C LYS A 517 -5.70 1.40 -16.86
N GLY A 518 -6.36 1.92 -17.90
CA GLY A 518 -7.67 2.56 -17.81
C GLY A 518 -7.64 4.10 -17.80
N THR A 519 -6.46 4.70 -17.70
CA THR A 519 -6.31 6.16 -17.82
C THR A 519 -6.65 6.62 -19.24
N GLN A 520 -7.41 7.71 -19.33
CA GLN A 520 -7.95 8.23 -20.59
C GLN A 520 -7.25 9.51 -21.04
N ASN A 521 -6.70 10.28 -20.11
CA ASN A 521 -6.17 11.62 -20.38
C ASN A 521 -4.65 11.66 -20.45
N ILE A 522 -3.95 10.74 -19.79
CA ILE A 522 -2.49 10.69 -19.79
C ILE A 522 -1.95 10.29 -21.18
N LYS A 523 -1.26 11.23 -21.83
CA LYS A 523 -0.67 11.08 -23.16
C LYS A 523 0.86 11.00 -23.14
N VAL A 524 1.50 11.55 -22.11
CA VAL A 524 2.96 11.67 -22.03
C VAL A 524 3.46 11.12 -20.70
N LEU A 525 4.41 10.19 -20.75
CA LEU A 525 5.07 9.64 -19.58
C LEU A 525 6.56 10.00 -19.58
N LYS A 526 7.01 10.72 -18.54
CA LYS A 526 8.42 11.07 -18.34
C LYS A 526 9.07 10.17 -17.32
N LEU A 527 10.10 9.45 -17.77
CA LEU A 527 10.87 8.46 -17.05
C LEU A 527 12.37 8.74 -17.23
N SER A 528 12.77 10.01 -17.09
CA SER A 528 14.17 10.39 -17.25
C SER A 528 14.97 10.08 -15.99
N LYS A 529 16.20 9.59 -16.13
CA LYS A 529 17.09 9.26 -14.99
C LYS A 529 16.48 8.23 -14.01
N CYS A 530 15.80 7.22 -14.53
CA CYS A 530 15.06 6.24 -13.74
C CYS A 530 15.81 4.91 -13.53
N LEU A 531 17.06 4.84 -13.98
CA LEU A 531 17.90 3.63 -14.00
C LEU A 531 17.23 2.42 -14.69
N LEU A 532 16.34 2.67 -15.65
CA LEU A 532 15.64 1.62 -16.36
C LEU A 532 16.62 0.81 -17.22
N VAL A 533 16.61 -0.51 -17.03
CA VAL A 533 17.28 -1.49 -17.88
C VAL A 533 16.29 -2.08 -18.90
N ASP A 534 16.80 -2.70 -19.95
CA ASP A 534 16.00 -3.22 -21.06
C ASP A 534 14.88 -4.18 -20.61
N GLU A 535 15.14 -5.04 -19.62
CA GLU A 535 14.15 -6.00 -19.10
C GLU A 535 12.97 -5.31 -18.37
N LEU A 536 13.25 -4.29 -17.57
CA LEU A 536 12.21 -3.51 -16.88
C LEU A 536 11.38 -2.70 -17.88
N PHE A 537 12.05 -2.12 -18.89
CA PHE A 537 11.37 -1.41 -19.96
C PHE A 537 10.47 -2.35 -20.79
N HIS A 538 10.90 -3.58 -21.04
CA HIS A 538 10.06 -4.59 -21.70
C HIS A 538 8.78 -4.87 -20.90
N LYS A 539 8.91 -5.14 -19.59
CA LYS A 539 7.76 -5.35 -18.70
C LYS A 539 6.83 -4.14 -18.68
N LEU A 540 7.39 -2.93 -18.65
CA LEU A 540 6.61 -1.70 -18.71
C LEU A 540 5.81 -1.59 -20.01
N LEU A 541 6.42 -1.89 -21.16
CA LEU A 541 5.75 -1.87 -22.45
C LEU A 541 4.57 -2.85 -22.51
N LEU A 542 4.73 -4.06 -21.96
CA LEU A 542 3.66 -5.06 -21.90
C LEU A 542 2.47 -4.56 -21.08
N ASN A 543 2.73 -3.93 -19.93
CA ASN A 543 1.67 -3.38 -19.07
C ASN A 543 0.93 -2.19 -19.70
N LEU A 544 1.54 -1.52 -20.69
CA LEU A 544 1.02 -0.30 -21.30
C LEU A 544 0.39 -0.49 -22.67
N GLN A 545 0.25 -1.73 -23.12
CA GLN A 545 -0.35 -2.08 -24.40
C GLN A 545 -1.75 -1.50 -24.59
N GLU A 546 -2.53 -1.41 -23.50
CA GLU A 546 -3.91 -0.88 -23.49
C GLU A 546 -4.00 0.61 -23.11
N SER A 547 -2.87 1.29 -22.89
CA SER A 547 -2.85 2.69 -22.48
C SER A 547 -3.00 3.66 -23.66
N LYS A 548 -3.49 4.87 -23.39
CA LYS A 548 -3.54 5.99 -24.35
C LYS A 548 -2.26 6.82 -24.36
N ILE A 549 -1.14 6.28 -23.89
CA ILE A 549 0.13 6.99 -23.85
C ILE A 549 0.71 7.01 -25.26
N HIS A 550 1.07 8.21 -25.73
CA HIS A 550 1.63 8.42 -27.06
C HIS A 550 3.13 8.68 -27.02
N THR A 551 3.63 9.29 -25.93
CA THR A 551 5.00 9.80 -25.84
C THR A 551 5.72 9.30 -24.60
N PHE A 552 6.93 8.80 -24.80
CA PHE A 552 7.86 8.34 -23.77
C PHE A 552 9.11 9.21 -23.72
N HIS A 553 9.40 9.80 -22.55
CA HIS A 553 10.66 10.47 -22.27
C HIS A 553 11.56 9.57 -21.42
N LEU A 554 12.46 8.85 -22.07
CA LEU A 554 13.33 7.83 -21.47
C LEU A 554 14.79 8.28 -21.43
N GLN A 555 15.06 9.58 -21.39
CA GLN A 555 16.44 10.09 -21.42
C GLN A 555 17.24 9.66 -20.18
N GLN A 556 18.54 9.41 -20.36
CA GLN A 556 19.47 9.08 -19.27
C GLN A 556 19.09 7.82 -18.47
N ASN A 557 18.70 6.75 -19.13
CA ASN A 557 18.54 5.43 -18.51
C ASN A 557 19.68 4.48 -18.94
N LEU A 558 19.55 3.20 -18.60
CA LEU A 558 20.52 2.14 -18.93
C LEU A 558 20.02 1.27 -20.09
N LEU A 559 19.29 1.87 -21.04
CA LEU A 559 18.72 1.16 -22.19
C LEU A 559 19.76 0.95 -23.30
N THR A 560 19.69 -0.19 -23.97
CA THR A 560 20.55 -0.54 -25.11
C THR A 560 19.73 -0.67 -26.39
N GLU A 561 20.35 -1.10 -27.50
CA GLU A 561 19.63 -1.39 -28.74
C GLU A 561 18.57 -2.49 -28.63
N LYS A 562 18.54 -3.26 -27.53
CA LYS A 562 17.51 -4.27 -27.25
C LYS A 562 16.14 -3.63 -26.98
N CYS A 563 16.09 -2.43 -26.38
CA CYS A 563 14.81 -1.75 -26.14
C CYS A 563 14.02 -1.51 -27.43
N LEU A 564 14.72 -1.27 -28.55
CA LEU A 564 14.12 -1.09 -29.87
C LEU A 564 13.49 -2.38 -30.40
N ASP A 565 14.05 -3.55 -30.08
CA ASP A 565 13.46 -4.84 -30.45
C ASP A 565 12.14 -5.05 -29.71
N PHE A 566 12.09 -4.68 -28.43
CA PHE A 566 10.87 -4.78 -27.63
C PHE A 566 9.76 -3.87 -28.18
N ILE A 567 10.09 -2.64 -28.59
CA ILE A 567 9.14 -1.74 -29.24
C ILE A 567 8.64 -2.35 -30.57
N LEU A 568 9.55 -2.91 -31.39
CA LEU A 568 9.18 -3.57 -32.65
C LEU A 568 8.26 -4.76 -32.43
N VAL A 569 8.56 -5.61 -31.46
CA VAL A 569 7.73 -6.78 -31.10
C VAL A 569 6.35 -6.33 -30.65
N LEU A 570 6.26 -5.31 -29.78
CA LEU A 570 4.99 -4.77 -29.31
C LEU A 570 4.13 -4.24 -30.47
N LEU A 571 4.71 -3.49 -31.41
CA LEU A 571 4.00 -2.93 -32.57
C LEU A 571 3.53 -4.00 -33.54
N LYS A 572 4.31 -5.08 -33.72
CA LYS A 572 3.93 -6.23 -34.54
C LYS A 572 2.75 -6.99 -33.94
N GLN A 573 2.75 -7.15 -32.61
CA GLN A 573 1.66 -7.82 -31.89
C GLN A 573 0.42 -6.93 -31.76
N ASN A 574 0.60 -5.61 -31.63
CA ASN A 574 -0.47 -4.65 -31.34
C ASN A 574 -0.41 -3.43 -32.27
N PRO A 575 -0.89 -3.55 -33.52
CA PRO A 575 -0.84 -2.46 -34.50
C PRO A 575 -1.66 -1.22 -34.09
N GLN A 576 -2.62 -1.39 -33.17
CA GLN A 576 -3.51 -0.33 -32.71
C GLN A 576 -2.94 0.52 -31.57
N THR A 577 -1.73 0.21 -31.08
CA THR A 577 -1.12 1.01 -30.00
C THR A 577 -0.96 2.48 -30.39
N GLN A 578 -1.17 3.37 -29.42
CA GLN A 578 -1.04 4.82 -29.60
C GLN A 578 0.38 5.33 -29.40
N LEU A 579 1.33 4.45 -29.07
CA LEU A 579 2.74 4.80 -28.88
C LEU A 579 3.35 5.30 -30.20
N ARG A 580 3.66 6.60 -30.27
CA ARG A 580 4.22 7.24 -31.47
C ARG A 580 5.60 7.82 -31.26
N LEU A 581 5.98 8.21 -30.05
CA LEU A 581 7.18 9.02 -29.84
C LEU A 581 8.02 8.53 -28.66
N PHE A 582 9.31 8.28 -28.89
CA PHE A 582 10.26 7.87 -27.87
C PHE A 582 11.50 8.77 -27.89
N TYR A 583 11.84 9.35 -26.73
CA TYR A 583 13.07 10.09 -26.51
C TYR A 583 14.05 9.24 -25.70
N LEU A 584 15.08 8.72 -26.36
CA LEU A 584 16.08 7.81 -25.79
C LEU A 584 17.44 8.49 -25.62
N ASN A 585 17.50 9.83 -25.63
CA ASN A 585 18.78 10.54 -25.58
C ASN A 585 19.59 10.17 -24.33
N GLN A 586 20.91 10.07 -24.50
CA GLN A 586 21.86 9.79 -23.39
C GLN A 586 21.64 8.41 -22.72
N ASN A 587 21.21 7.42 -23.49
CA ASN A 587 21.25 6.00 -23.12
C ASN A 587 22.43 5.30 -23.81
N SER A 588 22.67 4.03 -23.49
CA SER A 588 23.77 3.21 -24.04
C SER A 588 23.48 2.65 -25.44
N LEU A 589 22.86 3.44 -26.33
CA LEU A 589 22.54 3.00 -27.71
C LEU A 589 23.70 3.30 -28.66
N ILE A 590 24.14 2.27 -29.39
CA ILE A 590 25.11 2.44 -30.48
C ILE A 590 24.34 2.87 -31.74
N ALA A 591 24.48 4.14 -32.13
CA ALA A 591 23.73 4.75 -33.24
C ALA A 591 23.78 3.94 -34.56
N SER A 592 24.94 3.36 -34.89
CA SER A 592 25.11 2.55 -36.12
C SER A 592 24.26 1.28 -36.12
N LYS A 593 24.09 0.63 -34.95
CA LYS A 593 23.23 -0.56 -34.80
C LYS A 593 21.75 -0.18 -34.70
N ALA A 594 21.44 0.95 -34.07
CA ALA A 594 20.07 1.41 -33.87
C ALA A 594 19.41 1.88 -35.17
N LYS A 595 20.18 2.49 -36.10
CA LYS A 595 19.66 3.11 -37.33
C LYS A 595 18.69 2.22 -38.12
N LYS A 596 19.07 0.96 -38.38
CA LYS A 596 18.24 0.02 -39.14
C LYS A 596 16.90 -0.26 -38.43
N LYS A 597 16.91 -0.40 -37.10
CA LYS A 597 15.71 -0.64 -36.30
C LYS A 597 14.82 0.59 -36.22
N ILE A 598 15.40 1.78 -36.10
CA ILE A 598 14.66 3.06 -36.13
C ILE A 598 13.95 3.23 -37.48
N ASP A 599 14.62 2.92 -38.60
CA ASP A 599 14.00 3.01 -39.92
C ASP A 599 12.90 1.96 -40.12
N GLU A 600 12.98 0.79 -39.47
CA GLU A 600 11.87 -0.16 -39.40
C GLU A 600 10.71 0.38 -38.55
N LEU A 601 10.99 0.97 -37.38
CA LEU A 601 9.99 1.56 -36.49
C LEU A 601 9.24 2.75 -37.13
N LYS A 602 9.92 3.55 -37.96
CA LYS A 602 9.29 4.62 -38.75
C LYS A 602 8.19 4.10 -39.67
N LYS A 603 8.29 2.86 -40.18
CA LYS A 603 7.23 2.25 -41.03
C LYS A 603 5.94 2.00 -40.26
N TYR A 604 6.02 1.88 -38.94
CA TYR A 604 4.87 1.77 -38.03
C TYR A 604 4.39 3.14 -37.51
N GLY A 605 4.93 4.24 -38.06
CA GLY A 605 4.61 5.60 -37.62
C GLY A 605 5.20 5.98 -36.26
N VAL A 606 6.26 5.29 -35.82
CA VAL A 606 6.95 5.59 -34.57
C VAL A 606 8.20 6.43 -34.84
N GLN A 607 8.32 7.54 -34.13
CA GLN A 607 9.44 8.45 -34.14
C GLN A 607 10.33 8.21 -32.93
N ILE A 608 11.64 8.10 -33.16
CA ILE A 608 12.64 7.90 -32.11
C ILE A 608 13.69 9.00 -32.22
N SER A 609 13.92 9.69 -31.10
CA SER A 609 15.06 10.58 -30.88
C SER A 609 16.10 9.86 -30.02
N ILE A 610 17.37 9.87 -30.44
CA ILE A 610 18.53 9.32 -29.70
C ILE A 610 19.56 10.43 -29.51
#